data_AF-A0A8S3XHT5-F1
#
_entry.id   AF-A0A8S3XHT5-F1
#
_cell.length_a   1.000
_cell.length_b   1.000
_cell.length_c   1.000
_cell.angle_alpha   90.00
_cell.angle_beta   90.00
_cell.angle_gamma   90.00
#
_symmetry.space_group_name_H-M   'P 1'
#
loop_
_entity.id
_entity.type
_entity.pdbx_description
1 polymer ?
#
loop_
_entity_poly.entity_id
_entity_poly.type
_entity_poly.pdbx_seq_one_letter_code
_entity_poly.pdbx_strand_id
1 'polypeptide(L)'
;MSQRFVNLEEAIKAKMALTDEEWDTLSAEEWRLCRELCTVLKPFEQITEAISGEKYVSGSQILILTRALISALNKMLQFTVDPMEEDFANSLYEIT
;
A
#
# COMPACT_ATOMS: atom_id res chain seq x y z
N MET A 1 -4.97 -10.22 2.79
CA MET A 1 -6.13 -10.40 3.70
C MET A 1 -7.13 -9.25 3.61
N SER A 2 -6.70 -7.99 3.70
CA SER A 2 -7.58 -6.80 3.65
C SER A 2 -8.44 -6.72 2.38
N GLN A 3 -7.88 -7.06 1.22
CA GLN A 3 -8.65 -7.12 -0.04
C GLN A 3 -9.84 -8.09 0.03
N ARG A 4 -9.69 -9.23 0.71
CA ARG A 4 -10.76 -10.22 0.84
C ARG A 4 -11.90 -9.70 1.70
N PHE A 5 -11.58 -8.95 2.76
CA PHE A 5 -12.58 -8.31 3.62
C PHE A 5 -13.42 -7.30 2.82
N VAL A 6 -12.76 -6.42 2.06
CA VAL A 6 -13.42 -5.45 1.19
C VAL A 6 -14.29 -6.12 0.13
N ASN A 7 -13.81 -7.20 -0.51
CA ASN A 7 -14.57 -7.93 -1.52
C ASN A 7 -15.84 -8.61 -0.96
N LEU A 8 -15.91 -8.81 0.36
CA LEU A 8 -17.04 -9.45 1.04
C LEU A 8 -18.02 -8.43 1.64
N GLU A 9 -17.83 -7.12 1.43
CA GLU A 9 -18.67 -6.06 2.00
C GLU A 9 -20.17 -6.35 1.91
N GLU A 10 -20.67 -6.68 0.71
CA GLU A 10 -22.09 -6.94 0.49
C GLU A 10 -22.58 -8.21 1.20
N ALA A 11 -21.76 -9.26 1.22
CA ALA A 11 -22.08 -10.49 1.94
C ALA A 11 -22.11 -10.26 3.47
N ILE A 12 -21.18 -9.44 3.97
CA ILE A 12 -21.09 -9.07 5.39
C ILE A 12 -22.31 -8.22 5.76
N LYS A 13 -22.65 -7.18 4.98
CA LYS A 13 -23.86 -6.36 5.18
C LYS A 13 -25.13 -7.18 5.15
N ALA A 14 -25.28 -8.08 4.16
CA ALA A 14 -26.45 -8.94 4.05
C ALA A 14 -26.58 -9.86 5.27
N LYS A 15 -25.48 -10.45 5.74
CA LYS A 15 -25.51 -11.32 6.93
C LYS A 15 -25.80 -10.54 8.22
N MET A 16 -25.26 -9.34 8.37
CA MET A 16 -25.56 -8.46 9.51
C MET A 16 -27.03 -8.06 9.53
N ALA A 17 -27.63 -7.73 8.37
CA ALA A 17 -29.05 -7.40 8.28
C ALA A 17 -30.00 -8.57 8.62
N LEU A 18 -29.51 -9.81 8.56
CA LEU A 18 -30.28 -11.02 8.89
C LEU A 18 -30.16 -11.44 10.36
N THR A 19 -29.36 -10.74 11.16
CA THR A 19 -29.10 -11.09 12.56
C THR A 19 -29.68 -9.98 13.45
N ASP A 20 -30.41 -10.33 14.51
CA ASP A 20 -31.05 -9.36 15.43
C ASP A 20 -30.05 -8.68 16.40
N GLU A 21 -28.75 -8.94 16.24
CA GLU A 21 -27.69 -8.29 17.03
C GLU A 21 -27.31 -6.94 16.41
N GLU A 22 -27.16 -5.93 17.26
CA GLU A 22 -26.57 -4.64 16.86
C GLU A 22 -25.04 -4.78 16.83
N TRP A 23 -24.49 -4.84 15.62
CA TRP A 23 -23.05 -4.79 15.39
C TRP A 23 -22.61 -3.37 15.09
N ASP A 24 -21.46 -2.95 15.59
CA ASP A 24 -20.81 -1.73 15.12
C ASP A 24 -20.43 -1.90 13.65
N THR A 25 -21.19 -1.26 12.76
CA THR A 25 -20.97 -1.33 11.32
C THR A 25 -20.07 -0.21 10.85
N LEU A 26 -19.15 -0.52 9.93
CA LEU A 26 -18.42 0.51 9.19
C LEU A 26 -19.40 1.35 8.36
N SER A 27 -19.26 2.66 8.46
CA SER A 27 -19.90 3.63 7.59
C SER A 27 -19.47 3.46 6.12
N ALA A 28 -20.24 4.01 5.19
CA ALA A 28 -19.89 3.99 3.77
C ALA A 28 -18.51 4.61 3.49
N GLU A 29 -18.13 5.61 4.28
CA GLU A 29 -16.83 6.28 4.19
C GLU A 29 -15.70 5.37 4.67
N GLU A 30 -15.87 4.67 5.79
CA GLU A 30 -14.86 3.72 6.27
C GLU A 30 -14.67 2.55 5.29
N TRP A 31 -15.74 2.05 4.66
CA TRP A 31 -15.63 1.07 3.59
C TRP A 31 -14.87 1.60 2.38
N ARG A 32 -15.08 2.88 2.02
CA ARG A 32 -14.33 3.55 0.95
C ARG A 32 -12.84 3.65 1.30
N LEU A 33 -12.51 4.08 2.51
CA LEU A 33 -11.14 4.14 3.01
C LEU A 33 -10.47 2.77 2.98
N CYS A 34 -11.19 1.69 3.34
CA CYS A 34 -10.65 0.33 3.26
C CYS A 34 -10.29 -0.08 1.81
N ARG A 35 -11.10 0.30 0.82
CA ARG A 35 -10.79 0.09 -0.61
C ARG A 35 -9.55 0.88 -1.05
N GLU A 36 -9.49 2.15 -0.68
CA GLU A 36 -8.36 3.03 -1.02
C GLU A 36 -7.06 2.51 -0.38
N LEU A 37 -7.12 2.08 0.88
CA LEU A 37 -6.00 1.45 1.58
C LEU A 37 -5.50 0.19 0.87
N CYS A 38 -6.40 -0.66 0.35
CA CYS A 38 -5.98 -1.84 -0.42
C CYS A 38 -5.22 -1.45 -1.69
N THR A 39 -5.59 -0.34 -2.34
CA THR A 39 -4.87 0.20 -3.50
C THR A 39 -3.46 0.65 -3.13
N VAL A 40 -3.31 1.39 -2.02
CA VAL A 40 -2.01 1.88 -1.52
C VAL A 40 -1.11 0.74 -1.09
N LEU A 41 -1.65 -0.30 -0.45
CA LEU A 41 -0.88 -1.45 0.04
C LEU A 41 -0.44 -2.41 -1.07
N LYS A 42 -1.11 -2.40 -2.23
CA LYS A 42 -0.81 -3.33 -3.33
C LYS A 42 0.64 -3.32 -3.82
N PRO A 43 1.29 -2.17 -4.10
CA PRO A 43 2.69 -2.16 -4.50
C PRO A 43 3.64 -2.71 -3.41
N PHE A 44 3.32 -2.52 -2.13
CA PHE A 44 4.10 -3.09 -1.03
C PHE A 44 3.97 -4.61 -0.97
N GLU A 45 2.77 -5.15 -1.16
CA GLU A 45 2.53 -6.59 -1.24
C GLU A 45 3.37 -7.21 -2.36
N GLN A 46 3.32 -6.62 -3.56
CA GLN A 46 4.07 -7.13 -4.73
C GLN A 46 5.58 -7.16 -4.50
N ILE A 47 6.13 -6.10 -3.89
CA ILE A 47 7.57 -6.00 -3.62
C ILE A 47 7.97 -6.91 -2.46
N THR A 48 7.14 -7.03 -1.44
CA THR A 48 7.38 -7.97 -0.35
C THR A 48 7.37 -9.42 -0.85
N GLU A 49 6.41 -9.77 -1.71
CA GLU A 49 6.33 -11.09 -2.34
C GLU A 49 7.60 -11.38 -3.16
N ALA A 50 8.02 -10.42 -4.00
CA ALA A 50 9.25 -10.53 -4.79
C ALA A 50 10.50 -10.72 -3.91
N ILE A 51 10.66 -9.93 -2.83
CA ILE A 51 11.80 -10.03 -1.91
C ILE A 51 11.76 -11.35 -1.12
N SER A 52 10.58 -11.75 -0.66
CA SER A 52 10.42 -12.94 0.20
C SER A 52 10.70 -14.26 -0.51
N GLY A 53 10.58 -14.29 -1.85
CA GLY A 53 10.92 -15.45 -2.67
C GLY A 53 12.42 -15.61 -2.93
N GLU A 54 13.22 -14.58 -2.66
CA GLU A 54 14.65 -14.58 -2.96
C GLU A 54 15.48 -15.08 -1.78
N LYS A 55 16.44 -15.97 -2.07
CA LYS A 55 17.39 -16.47 -1.06
C LYS A 55 18.39 -15.39 -0.61
N TYR A 56 18.66 -14.44 -1.50
CA TYR A 56 19.55 -13.32 -1.26
C TYR A 56 19.09 -12.14 -2.11
N VAL A 57 18.85 -10.99 -1.48
CA VAL A 57 18.47 -9.76 -2.17
C VAL A 57 19.65 -8.81 -2.15
N SER A 58 20.12 -8.43 -3.33
CA SER A 58 21.24 -7.50 -3.47
C SER A 58 20.82 -6.06 -3.14
N GLY A 59 21.77 -5.22 -2.74
CA GLY A 59 21.52 -3.79 -2.53
C GLY A 59 21.03 -3.08 -3.80
N SER A 60 21.46 -3.52 -4.99
CA SER A 60 20.96 -2.97 -6.26
C SER A 60 19.48 -3.33 -6.50
N GLN A 61 19.03 -4.52 -6.11
CA GLN A 61 17.61 -4.88 -6.15
C GLN A 61 16.81 -4.02 -5.17
N ILE A 62 17.29 -3.84 -3.94
CA ILE A 62 16.64 -2.95 -2.95
C ILE A 62 16.50 -1.53 -3.50
N LEU A 63 17.56 -0.96 -4.08
CA LEU A 63 17.52 0.39 -4.66
C LEU A 63 16.42 0.54 -5.73
N ILE A 64 16.31 -0.44 -6.64
CA ILE A 64 15.30 -0.43 -7.70
C ILE A 64 13.89 -0.55 -7.10
N LEU A 65 13.70 -1.46 -6.14
CA LEU A 65 12.40 -1.70 -5.50
C LEU A 65 11.93 -0.48 -4.69
N THR A 66 12.83 0.18 -3.95
CA THR A 66 12.52 1.41 -3.23
C THR A 66 12.09 2.52 -4.18
N ARG A 67 12.82 2.73 -5.29
CA ARG A 67 12.42 3.72 -6.31
C ARG A 67 11.08 3.39 -6.94
N ALA A 68 10.80 2.11 -7.19
CA ALA A 68 9.51 1.67 -7.71
C ALA A 68 8.36 1.97 -6.74
N LEU A 69 8.55 1.75 -5.42
CA LEU A 69 7.57 2.11 -4.40
C LEU A 69 7.29 3.61 -4.37
N ILE A 70 8.34 4.43 -4.32
CA ILE A 70 8.20 5.89 -4.26
C ILE A 70 7.50 6.40 -5.51
N SER A 71 7.88 5.92 -6.70
CA SER A 71 7.20 6.27 -7.94
C SER A 71 5.71 5.90 -7.93
N ALA A 72 5.37 4.71 -7.41
CA ALA A 72 3.98 4.28 -7.28
C ALA A 72 3.18 5.19 -6.33
N LEU A 73 3.75 5.53 -5.18
CA LEU A 73 3.14 6.41 -4.19
C LEU A 73 2.98 7.84 -4.72
N ASN A 74 4.00 8.40 -5.35
CA ASN A 74 3.94 9.75 -5.92
C ASN A 74 2.87 9.85 -7.00
N LYS A 75 2.69 8.82 -7.83
CA LYS A 75 1.59 8.77 -8.81
C LYS A 75 0.22 8.77 -8.14
N MET A 76 0.06 8.06 -7.02
CA MET A 76 -1.20 8.02 -6.26
C MET A 76 -1.47 9.37 -5.56
N LEU A 77 -0.44 10.00 -5.01
CA LEU A 77 -0.52 11.27 -4.28
C LEU A 77 -0.44 12.50 -5.19
N GLN A 78 -0.25 12.31 -6.50
CA GLN A 78 -0.04 13.36 -7.50
C GLN A 78 1.16 14.27 -7.20
N PHE A 79 2.15 13.77 -6.46
CA PHE A 79 3.41 14.48 -6.27
C PHE A 79 4.24 14.41 -7.57
N THR A 80 4.72 15.57 -8.01
CA THR A 80 5.49 15.73 -9.26
C THR A 80 6.99 15.58 -9.08
N VAL A 81 7.49 15.57 -7.84
CA VAL A 81 8.92 15.51 -7.50
C VAL A 81 9.22 14.22 -6.76
N ASP A 82 10.29 13.51 -7.14
CA ASP A 82 10.77 12.33 -6.42
C ASP A 82 11.57 12.79 -5.18
N PRO A 83 11.06 12.60 -3.96
CA PRO A 83 11.74 13.05 -2.74
C PRO A 83 13.06 12.32 -2.49
N MET A 84 13.28 11.15 -3.11
CA MET A 84 14.56 10.44 -3.02
C MET A 84 15.65 11.05 -3.91
N GLU A 85 15.30 11.84 -4.93
CA GLU A 85 16.27 12.51 -5.80
C GLU A 85 16.99 13.65 -5.05
N GLU A 86 16.24 14.44 -4.28
CA GLU A 86 16.82 15.51 -3.44
C GLU A 86 17.66 14.94 -2.29
N ASP A 87 17.16 13.94 -1.56
CA ASP A 87 17.86 13.39 -0.40
C ASP A 87 19.15 12.65 -0.77
N PHE A 88 19.15 11.92 -1.90
CA PHE A 88 20.36 11.25 -2.38
C PHE A 88 21.40 12.27 -2.88
N ALA A 89 20.96 13.30 -3.63
CA ALA A 89 21.83 14.38 -4.06
C ALA A 89 22.45 15.10 -2.85
N ASN A 90 21.64 15.46 -1.86
CA ASN A 90 22.11 16.11 -0.64
C ASN A 90 23.09 15.21 0.15
N SER A 91 22.84 13.90 0.24
CA SER A 91 23.79 12.98 0.90
C SER A 91 25.14 12.89 0.18
N LEU A 92 25.17 13.04 -1.15
CA LEU A 92 26.43 13.11 -1.91
C LEU A 92 27.16 14.44 -1.69
N TYR A 93 26.41 15.54 -1.55
CA TYR A 93 26.97 16.86 -1.24
C TYR A 93 27.53 16.94 0.19
N GLU A 94 26.93 16.26 1.17
CA GLU A 94 27.44 16.23 2.56
C GLU A 94 28.71 15.38 2.74
N ILE A 95 29.06 14.52 1.77
CA ILE A 95 30.24 13.65 1.80
C ILE A 95 31.44 14.28 1.06
N THR A 96 31.28 15.47 0.43
CA THR A 96 32.35 16.18 -0.31
C THR A 96 32.83 17.42 0.44
#